data_AF-A0A930AQR5-F1
#
_entry.id   AF-A0A930AQR5-F1
#
_cell.length_a   1.000
_cell.length_b   1.000
_cell.length_c   1.000
_cell.angle_alpha   90.00
_cell.angle_beta   90.00
_cell.angle_gamma   90.00
#
_symmetry.space_group_name_H-M   'P 1'
#
loop_
_entity.id
_entity.type
_entity.pdbx_description
1 polymer ?
#
loop_
_entity_poly.entity_id
_entity_poly.type
_entity_poly.pdbx_seq_one_letter_code
_entity_poly.pdbx_strand_id
1 'polypeptide(L)'
;NENTIESGVDRLDLGTIKFTKKDLTKLNQETIERSRDREELKKRWNESLPLLEDMEVSNEVAVDKTFLPTVLLTDARKILTYAQAIALTELIVYIILDFANGPSQLLYPVFILSLIVLNIIWLRYFLYKSPYKRLELFAEAVRKALLASGHLQTQNCKARVVRGDKNSIHTATYLKGGTLREKEIFAQALSEFFAPIENQRYILRATTWVNDQTKYFAVPSMFDKRKEDVIVFVANIEKYIGLYEIIYTRNVEGRHILLDARLNALGNKQERTFSKKKVTSKLK
;
A
#
# COMPACT_ATOMS: atom_id res chain seq x y z
N ASN A 1 6.12 26.05 -8.63
CA ASN A 1 7.35 25.39 -9.09
C ASN A 1 8.23 25.14 -7.90
N GLU A 2 8.05 23.99 -7.29
CA GLU A 2 9.02 23.46 -6.35
C GLU A 2 10.27 23.03 -7.14
N ASN A 3 11.45 23.06 -6.51
CA ASN A 3 12.69 22.59 -7.14
C ASN A 3 12.74 21.06 -7.04
N THR A 4 11.94 20.37 -7.85
CA THR A 4 11.86 18.91 -7.93
C THR A 4 12.40 18.41 -9.28
N ILE A 5 13.06 17.24 -9.27
CA ILE A 5 13.49 16.55 -10.50
C ILE A 5 12.46 15.45 -10.78
N GLU A 6 11.75 15.60 -11.88
CA GLU A 6 10.67 14.68 -12.28
C GLU A 6 11.00 14.00 -13.61
N SER A 7 10.44 12.80 -13.82
CA SER A 7 10.64 12.01 -15.03
C SER A 7 9.32 11.67 -15.70
N GLY A 8 9.36 11.21 -16.95
CA GLY A 8 8.14 10.80 -17.67
C GLY A 8 7.25 11.97 -18.10
N VAL A 9 5.94 11.84 -17.90
CA VAL A 9 4.93 12.85 -18.28
C VAL A 9 4.87 13.98 -17.25
N ASP A 10 5.18 13.70 -15.99
CA ASP A 10 5.10 14.67 -14.90
C ASP A 10 6.10 15.82 -15.09
N ARG A 11 7.27 15.55 -15.72
CA ARG A 11 8.27 16.58 -16.12
C ARG A 11 7.70 17.71 -17.00
N LEU A 12 6.58 17.47 -17.67
CA LEU A 12 5.95 18.44 -18.55
C LEU A 12 5.15 19.49 -17.77
N ASP A 13 4.99 19.31 -16.44
CA ASP A 13 4.28 20.22 -15.54
C ASP A 13 2.90 20.60 -16.09
N LEU A 14 2.19 19.60 -16.62
CA LEU A 14 0.91 19.81 -17.32
C LEU A 14 -0.21 20.20 -16.36
N GLY A 15 -0.03 19.97 -15.06
CA GLY A 15 -0.91 20.40 -13.96
C GLY A 15 -2.40 20.42 -14.33
N THR A 16 -2.96 21.64 -14.34
CA THR A 16 -4.36 21.94 -14.70
C THR A 16 -4.48 22.75 -15.99
N ILE A 17 -3.50 22.63 -16.88
CA ILE A 17 -3.45 23.41 -18.11
C ILE A 17 -4.66 23.05 -19.00
N LYS A 18 -5.36 24.07 -19.50
CA LYS A 18 -6.38 23.87 -20.53
C LYS A 18 -5.67 23.60 -21.85
N PHE A 19 -6.00 22.50 -22.53
CA PHE A 19 -5.39 22.09 -23.81
C PHE A 19 -5.85 22.98 -24.97
N THR A 20 -5.57 24.28 -24.88
CA THR A 20 -5.81 25.28 -25.93
C THR A 20 -4.49 25.56 -26.65
N LYS A 21 -4.54 25.84 -27.96
CA LYS A 21 -3.34 26.20 -28.73
C LYS A 21 -2.55 27.35 -28.10
N LYS A 22 -3.25 28.35 -27.55
CA LYS A 22 -2.65 29.52 -26.88
C LYS A 22 -1.87 29.14 -25.61
N ASP A 23 -2.44 28.27 -24.78
CA ASP A 23 -1.83 27.86 -23.51
C ASP A 23 -0.61 26.96 -23.77
N LEU A 24 -0.69 26.07 -24.77
CA LEU A 24 0.44 25.25 -25.21
C LEU A 24 1.57 26.10 -25.82
N THR A 25 1.25 27.11 -26.63
CA THR A 25 2.27 28.03 -27.15
C THR A 25 2.95 28.82 -26.04
N LYS A 26 2.20 29.22 -25.01
CA LYS A 26 2.74 29.91 -23.85
C LYS A 26 3.68 29.01 -23.05
N LEU A 27 3.27 27.78 -22.76
CA LEU A 27 4.11 26.80 -22.06
C LEU A 27 5.40 26.50 -22.84
N ASN A 28 5.32 26.37 -24.16
CA ASN A 28 6.50 26.18 -25.00
C ASN A 28 7.44 27.39 -24.96
N GLN A 29 6.91 28.62 -25.03
CA GLN A 29 7.71 29.84 -24.90
C GLN A 29 8.40 29.92 -23.54
N GLU A 30 7.66 29.71 -22.45
CA GLU A 30 8.20 29.68 -21.08
C GLU A 30 9.28 28.58 -20.92
N THR A 31 9.11 27.44 -21.60
CA THR A 31 10.12 26.35 -21.61
C THR A 31 11.37 26.72 -22.40
N ILE A 32 11.21 27.38 -23.56
CA ILE A 32 12.34 27.87 -24.36
C ILE A 32 13.10 28.95 -23.59
N GLU A 33 12.41 29.90 -22.97
CA GLU A 33 13.01 30.95 -22.15
C GLU A 33 13.80 30.36 -20.98
N ARG A 34 13.21 29.41 -20.25
CA ARG A 34 13.91 28.67 -19.17
C ARG A 34 15.12 27.89 -19.69
N SER A 35 15.06 27.33 -20.90
CA SER A 35 16.19 26.58 -21.48
C SER A 35 17.38 27.47 -21.90
N ARG A 36 17.15 28.78 -22.08
CA ARG A 36 18.21 29.73 -22.44
C ARG A 36 19.11 30.07 -21.25
N ASP A 37 18.54 30.12 -20.05
CA ASP A 37 19.31 30.40 -18.83
C ASP A 37 19.95 29.12 -18.28
N ARG A 38 21.10 28.75 -18.84
CA ARG A 38 21.85 27.56 -18.42
C ARG A 38 22.40 27.66 -17.00
N GLU A 39 22.69 28.86 -16.51
CA GLU A 39 23.23 29.05 -15.17
C GLU A 39 22.16 28.88 -14.10
N GLU A 40 20.99 29.47 -14.30
CA GLU A 40 19.83 29.25 -13.44
C GLU A 40 19.43 27.77 -13.44
N LEU A 41 19.45 27.12 -14.62
CA LEU A 41 19.13 25.70 -14.74
C LEU A 41 20.12 24.85 -13.94
N LYS A 42 21.43 25.13 -14.02
CA LYS A 42 22.45 24.46 -13.19
C LYS A 42 22.23 24.71 -11.69
N LYS A 43 21.89 25.93 -11.30
CA LYS A 43 21.64 26.29 -9.90
C LYS A 43 20.41 25.55 -9.36
N ARG A 44 19.32 25.52 -10.12
CA ARG A 44 18.11 24.75 -9.78
C ARG A 44 18.40 23.26 -9.67
N TRP A 45 19.18 22.70 -10.60
CA TRP A 45 19.63 21.31 -10.51
C TRP A 45 20.38 21.07 -9.20
N ASN A 46 21.35 21.91 -8.85
CA ASN A 46 22.10 21.80 -7.59
C ASN A 46 21.23 22.00 -6.34
N GLU A 47 20.22 22.87 -6.38
CA GLU A 47 19.26 23.08 -5.29
C GLU A 47 18.25 21.94 -5.15
N SER A 48 17.85 21.33 -6.27
CA SER A 48 16.91 20.20 -6.37
C SER A 48 17.56 18.84 -6.09
N LEU A 49 18.90 18.76 -6.19
CA LEU A 49 19.69 17.63 -5.75
C LEU A 49 19.97 17.83 -4.25
N PRO A 50 19.21 17.20 -3.33
CA PRO A 50 19.60 17.23 -1.93
C PRO A 50 21.00 16.62 -1.80
N LEU A 51 21.90 17.27 -1.05
CA LEU A 51 23.22 16.76 -0.65
C LEU A 51 23.12 15.55 0.30
N LEU A 52 22.21 14.61 0.02
CA LEU A 52 22.09 13.34 0.71
C LEU A 52 22.90 12.32 -0.09
N GLU A 53 23.92 11.74 0.56
CA GLU A 53 24.76 10.62 0.10
C GLU A 53 23.99 9.38 -0.40
N ASP A 54 22.66 9.40 -0.33
CA ASP A 54 21.74 8.27 -0.52
C ASP A 54 20.72 8.49 -1.67
N MET A 55 21.01 9.37 -2.64
CA MET A 55 20.14 9.53 -3.81
C MET A 55 20.30 8.35 -4.77
N GLU A 56 19.32 7.46 -4.73
CA GLU A 56 19.16 6.39 -5.71
C GLU A 56 18.03 6.72 -6.66
N VAL A 57 18.29 6.67 -7.96
CA VAL A 57 17.24 6.61 -8.98
C VAL A 57 16.38 5.39 -8.67
N SER A 58 15.13 5.63 -8.30
CA SER A 58 14.23 4.59 -7.86
C SER A 58 12.89 4.77 -8.56
N ASN A 59 12.39 3.68 -9.14
CA ASN A 59 11.09 3.70 -9.80
C ASN A 59 10.03 3.65 -8.69
N GLU A 60 9.30 4.75 -8.55
CA GLU A 60 8.24 4.86 -7.56
C GLU A 60 6.96 4.21 -8.08
N VAL A 61 6.33 3.40 -7.23
CA VAL A 61 4.99 2.88 -7.47
C VAL A 61 4.03 3.65 -6.57
N ALA A 62 3.16 4.45 -7.20
CA ALA A 62 2.06 5.11 -6.50
C ALA A 62 0.96 4.10 -6.19
N VAL A 63 0.79 3.75 -4.92
CA VAL A 63 -0.29 2.88 -4.45
C VAL A 63 -1.29 3.71 -3.64
N ASP A 64 -2.57 3.58 -3.97
CA ASP A 64 -3.66 4.22 -3.22
C ASP A 64 -3.81 3.55 -1.84
N LYS A 65 -4.00 4.37 -0.80
CA LYS A 65 -4.18 3.94 0.61
C LYS A 65 -5.34 2.95 0.79
N THR A 66 -6.32 2.96 -0.10
CA THR A 66 -7.49 2.07 -0.04
C THR A 66 -7.18 0.62 -0.43
N PHE A 67 -6.08 0.32 -1.13
CA PHE A 67 -5.60 -1.07 -1.38
C PHE A 67 -5.17 -1.82 -0.11
N LEU A 68 -5.23 -1.14 1.03
CA LEU A 68 -4.89 -1.55 2.39
C LEU A 68 -5.83 -2.56 3.06
N PRO A 69 -5.67 -3.91 3.06
CA PRO A 69 -6.67 -4.79 3.69
C PRO A 69 -6.80 -4.48 5.17
N THR A 70 -7.97 -4.00 5.60
CA THR A 70 -8.21 -3.63 7.00
C THR A 70 -8.65 -4.82 7.86
N VAL A 71 -8.87 -5.99 7.26
CA VAL A 71 -9.63 -7.07 7.89
C VAL A 71 -8.96 -7.73 9.08
N LEU A 72 -7.66 -8.03 8.96
CA LEU A 72 -6.90 -8.54 10.10
C LEU A 72 -6.93 -7.57 11.30
N LEU A 73 -7.02 -6.26 11.02
CA LEU A 73 -7.14 -5.26 12.07
C LEU A 73 -8.58 -5.10 12.58
N THR A 74 -9.59 -5.28 11.75
CA THR A 74 -10.98 -5.27 12.27
C THR A 74 -11.21 -6.42 13.23
N ASP A 75 -10.65 -7.60 12.96
CA ASP A 75 -10.79 -8.75 13.85
C ASP A 75 -9.90 -8.61 15.09
N ALA A 76 -8.65 -8.17 14.94
CA ALA A 76 -7.79 -7.84 16.09
C ALA A 76 -8.39 -6.74 16.97
N ARG A 77 -9.05 -5.74 16.39
CA ARG A 77 -9.78 -4.69 17.14
C ARG A 77 -10.90 -5.28 17.96
N LYS A 78 -11.75 -6.14 17.36
CA LYS A 78 -12.87 -6.79 18.06
C LYS A 78 -12.36 -7.59 19.25
N ILE A 79 -11.34 -8.43 19.02
CA ILE A 79 -10.71 -9.25 20.07
C ILE A 79 -10.17 -8.35 21.19
N LEU A 80 -9.46 -7.28 20.84
CA LEU A 80 -8.90 -6.34 21.81
C LEU A 80 -9.97 -5.59 22.59
N THR A 81 -11.07 -5.19 21.94
CA THR A 81 -12.21 -4.56 22.62
C THR A 81 -12.94 -5.52 23.56
N TYR A 82 -13.10 -6.79 23.17
CA TYR A 82 -13.69 -7.80 24.05
C TYR A 82 -12.78 -8.10 25.25
N ALA A 83 -11.46 -8.21 25.04
CA ALA A 83 -10.50 -8.41 26.12
C ALA A 83 -10.50 -7.24 27.12
N GLN A 84 -10.61 -6.00 26.63
CA GLN A 84 -10.76 -4.82 27.49
C GLN A 84 -12.09 -4.83 28.26
N ALA A 85 -13.19 -5.24 27.62
CA ALA A 85 -14.49 -5.35 28.29
C ALA A 85 -14.46 -6.41 29.41
N ILE A 86 -13.84 -7.57 29.16
CA ILE A 86 -13.66 -8.63 30.17
C ILE A 86 -12.84 -8.10 31.36
N ALA A 87 -11.70 -7.45 31.09
CA ALA A 87 -10.89 -6.85 32.15
C ALA A 87 -11.68 -5.82 32.98
N LEU A 88 -12.47 -4.95 32.34
CA LEU A 88 -13.31 -3.99 33.05
C LEU A 88 -14.41 -4.65 33.88
N THR A 89 -15.00 -5.76 33.41
CA THR A 89 -15.98 -6.51 34.20
C THR A 89 -15.35 -7.18 35.42
N GLU A 90 -14.14 -7.72 35.29
CA GLU A 90 -13.38 -8.28 36.42
C GLU A 90 -13.09 -7.19 37.47
N LEU A 91 -12.71 -5.98 37.05
CA LEU A 91 -12.50 -4.84 37.95
C LEU A 91 -13.74 -4.51 38.78
N ILE A 92 -14.90 -4.43 38.12
CA ILE A 92 -16.17 -4.10 38.80
C ILE A 92 -16.50 -5.17 39.85
N VAL A 93 -16.33 -6.44 39.51
CA VAL A 93 -16.55 -7.56 40.45
C VAL A 93 -15.60 -7.48 41.64
N TYR A 94 -14.31 -7.19 41.40
CA TYR A 94 -13.33 -7.05 42.48
C TYR A 94 -13.64 -5.87 43.41
N ILE A 95 -14.07 -4.72 42.89
CA ILE A 95 -14.48 -3.57 43.71
C ILE A 95 -15.68 -3.93 44.60
N ILE A 96 -16.65 -4.66 44.07
CA ILE A 96 -17.84 -5.10 44.84
C ILE A 96 -17.45 -6.07 45.95
N LEU A 97 -16.56 -7.03 45.66
CA LEU A 97 -16.11 -8.02 46.65
C LEU A 97 -15.24 -7.40 47.75
N ASP A 98 -14.35 -6.47 47.40
CA ASP A 98 -13.52 -5.74 48.37
C ASP A 98 -14.35 -4.81 49.25
N PHE A 99 -15.45 -4.24 48.73
CA PHE A 99 -16.41 -3.50 49.54
C PHE A 99 -17.11 -4.40 50.58
N ALA A 100 -17.35 -5.67 50.24
CA ALA A 100 -18.02 -6.63 51.14
C ALA A 100 -17.07 -7.28 52.16
N ASN A 101 -15.83 -7.61 51.76
CA ASN A 101 -14.92 -8.46 52.54
C ASN A 101 -13.64 -7.73 53.04
N GLY A 102 -13.49 -6.44 52.72
CA GLY A 102 -12.28 -5.66 53.01
C GLY A 102 -11.25 -5.71 51.87
N PRO A 103 -10.33 -4.71 51.79
CA PRO A 103 -9.49 -4.52 50.61
C PRO A 103 -8.39 -5.58 50.48
N SER A 104 -8.34 -6.24 49.32
CA SER A 104 -7.31 -7.22 48.98
C SER A 104 -6.14 -6.56 48.24
N GLN A 105 -4.98 -6.41 48.90
CA GLN A 105 -3.84 -5.62 48.38
C GLN A 105 -3.17 -6.21 47.13
N LEU A 106 -3.34 -7.51 46.84
CA LEU A 106 -2.64 -8.20 45.75
C LEU A 106 -3.40 -8.20 44.41
N LEU A 107 -4.71 -7.94 44.37
CA LEU A 107 -5.49 -8.04 43.13
C LEU A 107 -5.41 -6.77 42.26
N TYR A 108 -5.34 -5.59 42.88
CA TYR A 108 -5.17 -4.30 42.18
C TYR A 108 -3.90 -4.19 41.32
N PRO A 109 -2.69 -4.57 41.78
CA PRO A 109 -1.49 -4.46 40.95
C PRO A 109 -1.52 -5.40 39.75
N VAL A 110 -2.10 -6.61 39.86
CA VAL A 110 -2.26 -7.55 38.75
C VAL A 110 -3.20 -6.97 37.68
N PHE A 111 -4.29 -6.34 38.11
CA PHE A 111 -5.21 -5.65 37.21
C PHE A 111 -4.56 -4.47 36.49
N ILE A 112 -3.83 -3.62 37.22
CA ILE A 112 -3.10 -2.48 36.65
C ILE A 112 -2.08 -2.98 35.61
N LEU A 113 -1.35 -4.06 35.90
CA LEU A 113 -0.41 -4.68 34.97
C LEU A 113 -1.12 -5.17 33.69
N SER A 114 -2.28 -5.84 33.84
CA SER A 114 -3.11 -6.29 32.72
C SER A 114 -3.58 -5.13 31.83
N LEU A 115 -4.02 -4.02 32.42
CA LEU A 115 -4.40 -2.82 31.67
C LEU A 115 -3.21 -2.20 30.93
N ILE A 116 -2.03 -2.15 31.55
CA ILE A 116 -0.81 -1.64 30.90
C ILE A 116 -0.50 -2.49 29.67
N VAL A 117 -0.52 -3.82 29.79
CA VAL A 117 -0.29 -4.74 28.67
C VAL A 117 -1.32 -4.55 27.56
N LEU A 118 -2.62 -4.47 27.89
CA LEU A 118 -3.70 -4.22 26.93
C LEU A 118 -3.53 -2.87 26.19
N ASN A 119 -3.10 -1.82 26.89
CA ASN A 119 -2.85 -0.51 26.29
C ASN A 119 -1.61 -0.51 25.38
N ILE A 120 -0.54 -1.24 25.74
CA ILE A 120 0.62 -1.43 24.85
C ILE A 120 0.20 -2.15 23.56
N ILE A 121 -0.69 -3.15 23.66
CA ILE A 121 -1.24 -3.85 22.50
C ILE A 121 -2.09 -2.90 21.65
N TRP A 122 -2.89 -2.02 22.27
CA TRP A 122 -3.69 -0.98 21.58
C TRP A 122 -2.82 0.03 20.84
N LEU A 123 -1.72 0.47 21.47
CA LEU A 123 -0.76 1.38 20.86
C LEU A 123 -0.10 0.73 19.64
N ARG A 124 0.36 -0.53 19.78
CA ARG A 124 0.90 -1.29 18.64
C ARG A 124 -0.16 -1.45 17.54
N TYR A 125 -1.39 -1.82 17.88
CA TYR A 125 -2.51 -1.92 16.94
C TYR A 125 -2.71 -0.62 16.15
N PHE A 126 -2.72 0.54 16.82
CA PHE A 126 -2.88 1.83 16.15
C PHE A 126 -1.68 2.17 15.24
N LEU A 127 -0.46 1.86 15.68
CA LEU A 127 0.75 2.02 14.87
C LEU A 127 0.73 1.13 13.61
N TYR A 128 0.28 -0.13 13.71
CA TYR A 128 0.15 -1.05 12.59
C TYR A 128 -1.11 -0.81 11.72
N LYS A 129 -2.09 -0.05 12.24
CA LYS A 129 -3.23 0.46 11.46
C LYS A 129 -2.83 1.50 10.43
N SER A 130 -1.69 2.17 10.64
CA SER A 130 -1.15 3.12 9.67
C SER A 130 -1.07 2.46 8.28
N PRO A 131 -1.79 2.99 7.26
CA PRO A 131 -1.75 2.44 5.91
C PRO A 131 -0.33 2.43 5.34
N TYR A 132 0.52 3.36 5.78
CA TYR A 132 1.92 3.47 5.37
C TYR A 132 2.76 2.26 5.80
N LYS A 133 2.68 1.85 7.08
CA LYS A 133 3.42 0.69 7.57
C LYS A 133 2.96 -0.60 6.90
N ARG A 134 1.68 -0.69 6.55
CA ARG A 134 1.15 -1.84 5.81
C ARG A 134 1.72 -1.88 4.41
N LEU A 135 1.69 -0.75 3.69
CA LEU A 135 2.27 -0.67 2.36
C LEU A 135 3.74 -1.07 2.38
N GLU A 136 4.47 -0.66 3.41
CA GLU A 136 5.86 -1.06 3.65
C GLU A 136 5.99 -2.57 3.85
N LEU A 137 5.10 -3.20 4.61
CA LEU A 137 5.06 -4.66 4.79
C LEU A 137 4.74 -5.38 3.48
N PHE A 138 3.81 -4.89 2.65
CA PHE A 138 3.53 -5.46 1.31
C PHE A 138 4.74 -5.36 0.41
N ALA A 139 5.33 -4.17 0.34
CA ALA A 139 6.52 -3.90 -0.43
C ALA A 139 7.69 -4.80 0.02
N GLU A 140 7.85 -5.01 1.33
CA GLU A 140 8.85 -5.94 1.85
C GLU A 140 8.53 -7.41 1.54
N ALA A 141 7.25 -7.80 1.56
CA ALA A 141 6.81 -9.15 1.22
C ALA A 141 7.11 -9.48 -0.25
N VAL A 142 6.77 -8.56 -1.16
CA VAL A 142 7.08 -8.67 -2.59
C VAL A 142 8.58 -8.71 -2.82
N ARG A 143 9.36 -7.88 -2.11
CA ARG A 143 10.83 -7.93 -2.15
C ARG A 143 11.37 -9.30 -1.71
N LYS A 144 10.86 -9.86 -0.62
CA LYS A 144 11.28 -11.20 -0.15
C LYS A 144 10.91 -12.30 -1.13
N ALA A 145 9.74 -12.22 -1.76
CA ALA A 145 9.36 -13.16 -2.81
C ALA A 145 10.25 -13.05 -4.06
N LEU A 146 10.65 -11.83 -4.44
CA LEU A 146 11.59 -11.59 -5.53
C LEU A 146 13.02 -12.08 -5.22
N LEU A 147 13.45 -11.97 -3.96
CA LEU A 147 14.71 -12.58 -3.50
C LEU A 147 14.64 -14.11 -3.51
N ALA A 148 13.55 -14.69 -3.02
CA ALA A 148 13.37 -16.14 -2.97
C ALA A 148 13.29 -16.79 -4.35
N SER A 149 12.76 -16.07 -5.34
CA SER A 149 12.72 -16.51 -6.75
C SER A 149 14.03 -16.25 -7.51
N GLY A 150 15.03 -15.60 -6.89
CA GLY A 150 16.31 -15.28 -7.52
C GLY A 150 16.25 -14.14 -8.55
N HIS A 151 15.15 -13.37 -8.58
CA HIS A 151 15.03 -12.18 -9.43
C HIS A 151 15.81 -10.97 -8.87
N LEU A 152 16.04 -10.95 -7.55
CA LEU A 152 16.93 -10.01 -6.89
C LEU A 152 18.21 -10.74 -6.48
N GLN A 153 19.36 -10.24 -6.92
CA GLN A 153 20.68 -10.72 -6.53
C GLN A 153 21.20 -9.94 -5.31
N THR A 154 20.82 -8.66 -5.22
CA THR A 154 21.25 -7.79 -4.12
C THR A 154 20.45 -8.07 -2.84
N GLN A 155 21.09 -8.67 -1.83
CA GLN A 155 20.43 -9.00 -0.56
C GLN A 155 20.15 -7.78 0.34
N ASN A 156 20.94 -6.70 0.19
CA ASN A 156 20.85 -5.50 1.02
C ASN A 156 19.76 -4.50 0.60
N CYS A 157 18.89 -4.87 -0.35
CA CYS A 157 17.78 -4.01 -0.76
C CYS A 157 16.73 -3.90 0.34
N LYS A 158 16.21 -2.68 0.58
CA LYS A 158 15.09 -2.42 1.50
C LYS A 158 13.97 -1.68 0.78
N ALA A 159 12.75 -2.16 0.93
CA ALA A 159 11.58 -1.41 0.46
C ALA A 159 11.35 -0.21 1.40
N ARG A 160 11.19 0.98 0.84
CA ARG A 160 10.82 2.18 1.59
C ARG A 160 9.56 2.79 1.00
N VAL A 161 8.81 3.44 1.88
CA VAL A 161 7.56 4.11 1.55
C VAL A 161 7.71 5.58 1.86
N VAL A 162 7.58 6.42 0.83
CA VAL A 162 7.56 7.87 0.98
C VAL A 162 6.12 8.36 1.01
N ARG A 163 5.87 9.25 1.96
CA ARG A 163 4.59 9.93 2.08
C ARG A 163 4.55 10.97 0.96
N GLY A 164 3.59 10.85 0.04
CA GLY A 164 3.26 11.97 -0.82
C GLY A 164 2.75 13.16 0.01
N ASP A 165 2.55 14.31 -0.62
CA ASP A 165 2.09 15.53 0.06
C ASP A 165 0.87 15.31 0.96
N LYS A 166 0.67 16.20 1.95
CA LYS A 166 -0.41 16.12 2.95
C LYS A 166 -1.82 15.88 2.36
N ASN A 167 -2.04 16.25 1.09
CA ASN A 167 -3.30 16.04 0.36
C ASN A 167 -3.30 14.90 -0.67
N SER A 168 -2.17 14.20 -0.86
CA SER A 168 -2.08 13.11 -1.84
C SER A 168 -2.73 11.82 -1.30
N ILE A 169 -3.61 11.24 -2.11
CA ILE A 169 -4.23 9.92 -1.86
C ILE A 169 -3.20 8.80 -2.13
N HIS A 170 -2.21 9.09 -2.96
CA HIS A 170 -1.17 8.16 -3.39
C HIS A 170 0.01 8.13 -2.42
N THR A 171 0.49 6.93 -2.14
CA THR A 171 1.72 6.70 -1.38
C THR A 171 2.74 6.07 -2.32
N ALA A 172 3.90 6.68 -2.45
CA ALA A 172 4.96 6.17 -3.32
C ALA A 172 5.81 5.14 -2.56
N THR A 173 6.04 3.99 -3.19
CA THR A 173 6.99 2.98 -2.69
C THR A 173 8.14 2.78 -3.65
N TYR A 174 9.35 2.65 -3.13
CA TYR A 174 10.53 2.34 -3.91
C TYR A 174 11.44 1.34 -3.22
N LEU A 175 12.35 0.76 -4.00
CA LEU A 175 13.41 -0.11 -3.51
C LEU A 175 14.69 0.71 -3.31
N LYS A 176 15.16 0.80 -2.07
CA LYS A 176 16.48 1.33 -1.72
C LYS A 176 17.50 0.20 -1.84
N GLY A 177 18.55 0.42 -2.59
CA GLY A 177 19.62 -0.51 -2.97
C GLY A 177 19.32 -1.25 -4.26
N GLY A 178 20.34 -1.92 -4.78
CA GLY A 178 20.24 -2.79 -5.95
C GLY A 178 20.42 -2.06 -7.28
N THR A 179 20.45 -2.85 -8.35
CA THR A 179 20.62 -2.32 -9.70
C THR A 179 19.35 -1.64 -10.22
N LEU A 180 19.46 -0.76 -11.21
CA LEU A 180 18.30 -0.12 -11.83
C LEU A 180 17.27 -1.16 -12.34
N ARG A 181 17.76 -2.27 -12.91
CA ARG A 181 16.95 -3.39 -13.38
C ARG A 181 16.16 -4.05 -12.24
N GLU A 182 16.79 -4.25 -11.09
CA GLU A 182 16.14 -4.82 -9.91
C GLU A 182 15.02 -3.92 -9.38
N LYS A 183 15.23 -2.59 -9.41
CA LYS A 183 14.21 -1.61 -9.02
C LYS A 183 13.04 -1.59 -9.98
N GLU A 184 13.30 -1.73 -11.28
CA GLU A 184 12.26 -1.82 -12.29
C GLU A 184 11.42 -3.09 -12.13
N ILE A 185 12.06 -4.25 -11.93
CA ILE A 185 11.38 -5.52 -11.65
C ILE A 185 10.53 -5.41 -10.39
N PHE A 186 11.07 -4.80 -9.33
CA PHE A 186 10.34 -4.58 -8.09
C PHE A 186 9.12 -3.67 -8.29
N ALA A 187 9.30 -2.53 -8.97
CA ALA A 187 8.23 -1.59 -9.24
C ALA A 187 7.13 -2.22 -10.09
N GLN A 188 7.50 -2.98 -11.13
CA GLN A 188 6.55 -3.71 -11.96
C GLN A 188 5.79 -4.78 -11.16
N ALA A 189 6.48 -5.58 -10.36
CA ALA A 189 5.83 -6.63 -9.57
C ALA A 189 4.83 -6.03 -8.56
N LEU A 190 5.20 -4.91 -7.93
CA LEU A 190 4.35 -4.24 -6.96
C LEU A 190 3.17 -3.53 -7.61
N SER A 191 3.36 -2.92 -8.78
CA SER A 191 2.27 -2.28 -9.54
C SER A 191 1.27 -3.31 -10.04
N GLU A 192 1.74 -4.44 -10.58
CA GLU A 192 0.89 -5.55 -11.03
C GLU A 192 0.12 -6.20 -9.87
N PHE A 193 0.73 -6.27 -8.68
CA PHE A 193 0.06 -6.82 -7.49
C PHE A 193 -1.18 -6.02 -7.07
N PHE A 194 -1.10 -4.69 -7.17
CA PHE A 194 -2.22 -3.78 -6.88
C PHE A 194 -3.07 -3.42 -8.11
N ALA A 195 -2.73 -3.96 -9.28
CA ALA A 195 -3.46 -3.69 -10.50
C ALA A 195 -4.90 -4.24 -10.46
N PRO A 196 -5.84 -3.63 -11.21
CA PRO A 196 -7.15 -4.22 -11.43
C PRO A 196 -7.06 -5.65 -11.97
N ILE A 197 -7.98 -6.50 -11.52
CA ILE A 197 -8.11 -7.87 -11.98
C ILE A 197 -8.87 -7.86 -13.29
N GLU A 198 -8.18 -8.21 -14.38
CA GLU A 198 -8.75 -8.37 -15.71
C GLU A 198 -8.61 -9.83 -16.15
N ASN A 199 -7.46 -10.24 -16.67
CA ASN A 199 -7.27 -11.58 -17.25
C ASN A 199 -6.04 -12.30 -16.68
N GLN A 200 -5.83 -12.20 -15.37
CA GLN A 200 -4.75 -12.88 -14.67
C GLN A 200 -5.00 -14.39 -14.66
N ARG A 201 -3.96 -15.19 -14.90
CA ARG A 201 -4.06 -16.66 -14.91
C ARG A 201 -4.16 -17.24 -13.50
N TYR A 202 -3.54 -16.60 -12.51
CA TYR A 202 -3.78 -16.85 -11.09
C TYR A 202 -4.29 -15.59 -10.38
N ILE A 203 -5.24 -15.78 -9.47
CA ILE A 203 -5.73 -14.74 -8.57
C ILE A 203 -5.66 -15.23 -7.12
N LEU A 204 -5.46 -14.31 -6.20
CA LEU A 204 -5.50 -14.59 -4.76
C LEU A 204 -6.86 -14.19 -4.21
N ARG A 205 -7.51 -15.08 -3.46
CA ARG A 205 -8.77 -14.81 -2.76
C ARG A 205 -8.57 -14.95 -1.27
N ALA A 206 -9.01 -13.97 -0.49
CA ALA A 206 -8.96 -14.08 0.97
C ALA A 206 -9.83 -15.26 1.45
N THR A 207 -9.26 -16.13 2.27
CA THR A 207 -9.98 -17.28 2.87
C THR A 207 -10.90 -16.82 4.00
N THR A 208 -10.46 -15.82 4.75
CA THR A 208 -11.24 -15.20 5.83
C THR A 208 -12.30 -14.26 5.25
N TRP A 209 -13.44 -14.13 5.94
CA TRP A 209 -14.49 -13.20 5.53
C TRP A 209 -13.98 -11.75 5.61
N VAL A 210 -13.64 -11.21 4.44
CA VAL A 210 -13.15 -9.84 4.26
C VAL A 210 -14.32 -8.97 3.79
N ASN A 211 -14.80 -8.10 4.68
CA ASN A 211 -15.84 -7.10 4.33
C ASN A 211 -15.26 -5.91 3.54
N ASP A 212 -13.94 -5.83 3.44
CA ASP A 212 -13.21 -4.76 2.78
C ASP A 212 -12.99 -5.08 1.28
N GLN A 213 -12.66 -4.08 0.47
CA GLN A 213 -12.50 -4.24 -0.99
C GLN A 213 -11.27 -5.06 -1.41
N THR A 214 -10.52 -5.61 -0.46
CA THR A 214 -9.26 -6.36 -0.60
C THR A 214 -9.44 -7.87 -0.66
N LYS A 215 -10.66 -8.31 -0.97
CA LYS A 215 -11.01 -9.74 -1.11
C LYS A 215 -10.17 -10.46 -2.18
N TYR A 216 -9.71 -9.72 -3.20
CA TYR A 216 -8.95 -10.26 -4.31
C TYR A 216 -7.69 -9.46 -4.61
N PHE A 217 -6.58 -10.16 -4.87
CA PHE A 217 -5.32 -9.58 -5.36
C PHE A 217 -4.86 -10.28 -6.65
N ALA A 218 -4.14 -9.53 -7.49
CA ALA A 218 -3.50 -10.05 -8.68
C ALA A 218 -2.16 -10.71 -8.32
N VAL A 219 -1.83 -11.80 -9.01
CA VAL A 219 -0.48 -12.37 -8.96
C VAL A 219 0.34 -11.68 -10.05
N PRO A 220 1.53 -11.12 -9.74
CA PRO A 220 2.38 -10.51 -10.76
C PRO A 220 2.78 -11.50 -11.85
N SER A 221 2.86 -11.03 -13.08
CA SER A 221 3.16 -11.80 -14.29
C SER A 221 4.49 -12.57 -14.21
N MET A 222 5.43 -12.05 -13.42
CA MET A 222 6.72 -12.70 -13.13
C MET A 222 6.55 -14.06 -12.44
N PHE A 223 5.56 -14.19 -11.55
CA PHE A 223 5.27 -15.42 -10.80
C PHE A 223 4.16 -16.26 -11.45
N ASP A 224 3.42 -15.72 -12.41
CA ASP A 224 2.24 -16.33 -13.06
C ASP A 224 2.57 -17.51 -14.03
N LYS A 225 3.87 -17.74 -14.29
CA LYS A 225 4.33 -18.72 -15.29
C LYS A 225 4.14 -20.16 -14.85
N ARG A 226 4.55 -20.49 -13.63
CA ARG A 226 4.50 -21.85 -13.08
C ARG A 226 3.76 -21.86 -11.76
N LYS A 227 3.05 -22.95 -11.48
CA LYS A 227 2.31 -23.09 -10.23
C LYS A 227 3.25 -23.08 -9.02
N GLU A 228 4.45 -23.65 -9.15
CA GLU A 228 5.45 -23.63 -8.07
C GLU A 228 5.85 -22.20 -7.68
N ASP A 229 6.08 -21.33 -8.67
CA ASP A 229 6.48 -19.95 -8.44
C ASP A 229 5.37 -19.16 -7.70
N VAL A 230 4.11 -19.41 -8.04
CA VAL A 230 2.95 -18.81 -7.34
C VAL A 230 2.87 -19.28 -5.89
N ILE A 231 3.09 -20.57 -5.63
CA ILE A 231 3.07 -21.11 -4.27
C ILE A 231 4.18 -20.47 -3.41
N VAL A 232 5.39 -20.32 -3.97
CA VAL A 232 6.51 -19.65 -3.28
C VAL A 232 6.21 -18.17 -3.03
N PHE A 233 5.61 -17.50 -4.00
CA PHE A 233 5.17 -16.11 -3.86
C PHE A 233 4.16 -15.95 -2.72
N VAL A 234 3.11 -16.77 -2.71
CA VAL A 234 2.05 -16.73 -1.69
C VAL A 234 2.59 -17.07 -0.32
N ALA A 235 3.44 -18.10 -0.17
CA ALA A 235 4.03 -18.47 1.13
C ALA A 235 4.85 -17.33 1.77
N ASN A 236 5.48 -16.47 0.96
CA ASN A 236 6.21 -15.30 1.45
C ASN A 236 5.27 -14.15 1.84
N ILE A 237 4.14 -14.05 1.15
CA ILE A 237 3.17 -12.97 1.30
C ILE A 237 2.14 -13.24 2.41
N GLU A 238 1.73 -14.49 2.61
CA GLU A 238 0.77 -14.89 3.64
C GLU A 238 1.19 -14.46 5.04
N LYS A 239 2.51 -14.43 5.29
CA LYS A 239 3.10 -13.92 6.55
C LYS A 239 2.70 -12.48 6.87
N TYR A 240 2.30 -11.70 5.85
CA TYR A 240 2.02 -10.28 5.96
C TYR A 240 0.55 -9.93 5.70
N ILE A 241 -0.11 -10.60 4.76
CA ILE A 241 -1.52 -10.31 4.38
C ILE A 241 -2.53 -11.22 5.11
N GLY A 242 -2.08 -12.35 5.64
CA GLY A 242 -2.95 -13.41 6.14
C GLY A 242 -3.19 -14.50 5.10
N LEU A 243 -4.16 -15.38 5.35
CA LEU A 243 -4.42 -16.56 4.53
C LEU A 243 -5.16 -16.22 3.23
N TYR A 244 -4.54 -16.55 2.10
CA TYR A 244 -5.11 -16.37 0.77
C TYR A 244 -5.05 -17.66 -0.02
N GLU A 245 -6.17 -18.00 -0.66
CA GLU A 245 -6.27 -19.13 -1.56
C GLU A 245 -5.82 -18.74 -2.97
N ILE A 246 -5.04 -19.62 -3.60
CA ILE A 246 -4.61 -19.49 -5.00
C ILE A 246 -5.68 -20.10 -5.90
N ILE A 247 -6.24 -19.30 -6.81
CA ILE A 247 -7.25 -19.75 -7.76
C ILE A 247 -6.69 -19.65 -9.18
N TYR A 248 -6.78 -20.77 -9.91
CA TYR A 248 -6.47 -20.82 -11.33
C TYR A 248 -7.68 -20.44 -12.17
N THR A 249 -7.58 -19.38 -12.97
CA THR A 249 -8.73 -18.75 -13.63
C THR A 249 -9.06 -19.33 -15.01
N ARG A 250 -8.20 -20.17 -15.59
CA ARG A 250 -8.42 -20.73 -16.94
C ARG A 250 -9.37 -21.93 -16.95
N ASN A 251 -9.76 -22.46 -15.78
CA ASN A 251 -10.81 -23.46 -15.64
C ASN A 251 -12.20 -22.81 -15.57
N VAL A 252 -13.27 -23.56 -15.86
CA VAL A 252 -14.67 -23.09 -15.81
C VAL A 252 -15.01 -22.51 -14.44
N GLU A 253 -14.69 -23.22 -13.36
CA GLU A 253 -14.89 -22.74 -11.98
C GLU A 253 -14.11 -21.45 -11.69
N GLY A 254 -12.84 -21.42 -12.13
CA GLY A 254 -11.96 -20.26 -11.97
C GLY A 254 -12.45 -19.03 -12.73
N ARG A 255 -13.08 -19.21 -13.90
CA ARG A 255 -13.67 -18.10 -14.68
C ARG A 255 -14.84 -17.45 -13.95
N HIS A 256 -15.68 -18.22 -13.26
CA HIS A 256 -16.74 -17.65 -12.43
C HIS A 256 -16.16 -16.78 -11.31
N ILE A 257 -15.09 -17.25 -10.65
CA ILE A 257 -14.44 -16.48 -9.58
C ILE A 257 -13.72 -15.26 -10.16
N LEU A 258 -13.13 -15.35 -11.35
CA LEU A 258 -12.53 -14.20 -12.04
C LEU A 258 -13.56 -13.11 -12.35
N LEU A 259 -14.77 -13.48 -12.77
CA LEU A 259 -15.86 -12.53 -13.00
C LEU A 259 -16.32 -11.87 -11.70
N ASP A 260 -16.43 -12.62 -10.60
CA ASP A 260 -16.71 -12.06 -9.27
C ASP A 260 -15.60 -11.11 -8.82
N ALA A 261 -14.34 -11.52 -9.01
CA ALA A 261 -13.16 -10.70 -8.72
C ALA A 261 -13.17 -9.41 -9.54
N ARG A 262 -13.55 -9.44 -10.82
CA ARG A 262 -13.68 -8.24 -11.65
C ARG A 262 -14.71 -7.23 -11.14
N LEU A 263 -15.74 -7.69 -10.44
CA LEU A 263 -16.77 -6.82 -9.86
C LEU A 263 -16.35 -6.29 -8.49
N ASN A 264 -15.65 -7.11 -7.71
CA ASN A 264 -15.41 -6.87 -6.29
C ASN A 264 -14.01 -6.40 -5.94
N ALA A 265 -13.02 -6.64 -6.81
CA ALA A 265 -11.63 -6.20 -6.62
C ALA A 265 -11.52 -4.68 -6.53
N LEU A 266 -10.64 -4.25 -5.65
CA LEU A 266 -10.44 -2.85 -5.33
C LEU A 266 -9.98 -2.02 -6.53
N GLY A 267 -9.00 -2.54 -7.29
CA GLY A 267 -8.47 -1.86 -8.46
C GLY A 267 -9.56 -1.55 -9.49
N ASN A 268 -10.46 -2.50 -9.73
CA ASN A 268 -11.56 -2.35 -10.67
C ASN A 268 -12.60 -1.34 -10.17
N LYS A 269 -12.84 -1.26 -8.85
CA LYS A 269 -13.76 -0.28 -8.26
C LYS A 269 -13.20 1.13 -8.36
N GLN A 270 -11.91 1.32 -8.11
CA GLN A 270 -11.28 2.63 -8.27
C GLN A 270 -11.31 3.10 -9.72
N GLU A 271 -10.87 2.25 -10.66
CA GLU A 271 -10.87 2.58 -12.08
C GLU A 271 -12.28 2.99 -12.55
N ARG A 272 -13.33 2.27 -12.14
CA ARG A 272 -14.73 2.64 -12.40
C ARG A 272 -15.17 3.94 -11.74
N THR A 273 -14.62 4.27 -10.58
CA THR A 273 -14.96 5.51 -9.86
C THR A 273 -14.33 6.73 -10.54
N PHE A 274 -13.08 6.61 -10.98
CA PHE A 274 -12.39 7.63 -11.78
C PHE A 274 -12.95 7.73 -13.21
N SER A 275 -13.40 6.63 -13.81
CA SER A 275 -13.90 6.59 -15.19
C SER A 275 -15.36 7.01 -15.35
N LYS A 276 -16.05 7.53 -14.32
CA LYS A 276 -17.42 8.05 -14.46
C LYS A 276 -17.43 9.22 -15.44
N LYS A 277 -17.62 8.91 -16.73
CA LYS A 277 -17.84 9.89 -17.80
C LYS A 277 -19.09 10.69 -17.45
N LYS A 278 -18.89 11.93 -17.01
CA LYS A 278 -19.98 12.88 -16.82
C LYS A 278 -20.47 13.30 -18.20
N VAL A 279 -21.64 12.83 -18.60
CA VAL A 279 -22.32 13.32 -19.81
C VAL A 279 -22.85 14.71 -19.48
N THR A 280 -22.07 15.75 -19.80
CA THR A 280 -22.57 17.12 -19.80
C THR A 280 -23.40 17.33 -21.06
N SER A 281 -24.72 17.47 -20.88
CA SER A 281 -25.59 18.05 -21.89
C SER A 281 -25.00 19.37 -22.38
N LYS A 282 -25.04 19.63 -23.70
CA LYS A 282 -24.81 21.00 -24.20
C LYS A 282 -25.83 21.90 -23.52
N LEU A 283 -25.36 22.83 -22.70
CA LEU A 283 -26.19 23.94 -22.22
C LEU A 283 -26.72 24.67 -23.46
N LYS A 284 -28.04 24.82 -23.55
CA LYS A 284 -28.68 25.75 -24.48
C LYS A 284 -28.36 27.17 -24.07
#